data_AF-A0A4P9Z7P1-F1
#
_entry.id   AF-A0A4P9Z7P1-F1
#
_cell.length_a   1.000
_cell.length_b   1.000
_cell.length_c   1.000
_cell.angle_alpha   90.00
_cell.angle_beta   90.00
_cell.angle_gamma   90.00
#
_symmetry.space_group_name_H-M   'P 1'
#
loop_
_entity.id
_entity.type
_entity.pdbx_description
1 polymer ?
#
loop_
_entity_poly.entity_id
_entity_poly.type
_entity_poly.pdbx_seq_one_letter_code
_entity_poly.pdbx_strand_id
1 'polypeptide(L)'
;MSPQAAPKQLYEQHTQHRYWLFSPEELTLMRNKHNERAHQRILANWQREWASTTATAATAADQPAIVSDELTLCKYYEQTIQSACRRFSFPESATAVLFMKRFYLFNTVMDYPPKYIMLTCLYLASKTEGCFLPIDEFVGKFSNVTTQNITEMEMTVCESLKFHFTIHQPYRPLYGFFLDLQRTGTTMDLLKTTYERAAKWVCTSLYTDACLLYQPSQVALAAWRLAAEETGIDMAR
;
A
#
# COMPACT_ATOMS: atom_id res chain seq x y z
N MET A 1 -3.37 28.83 -33.98
CA MET A 1 -3.90 27.47 -33.77
C MET A 1 -3.06 26.84 -32.68
N SER A 2 -3.58 26.73 -31.47
CA SER A 2 -2.86 26.10 -30.36
C SER A 2 -2.62 24.63 -30.71
N PRO A 3 -1.42 24.06 -30.47
CA PRO A 3 -1.14 22.67 -30.79
C PRO A 3 -2.09 21.78 -29.99
N GLN A 4 -2.84 20.96 -30.71
CA GLN A 4 -3.77 20.00 -30.13
C GLN A 4 -2.93 19.00 -29.32
N ALA A 5 -3.00 19.09 -27.99
CA ALA A 5 -2.25 18.22 -27.08
C ALA A 5 -2.54 16.75 -27.45
N ALA A 6 -1.49 15.93 -27.49
CA ALA A 6 -1.61 14.51 -27.77
C ALA A 6 -2.68 13.88 -26.85
N PRO A 7 -3.47 12.91 -27.35
CA PRO A 7 -4.51 12.28 -26.53
C PRO A 7 -3.88 11.66 -25.29
N LYS A 8 -4.33 12.12 -24.11
CA LYS A 8 -3.85 11.63 -22.81
C LYS A 8 -4.06 10.12 -22.71
N GLN A 9 -3.06 9.41 -22.21
CA GLN A 9 -3.17 7.96 -22.04
C GLN A 9 -4.33 7.62 -21.09
N LEU A 10 -5.01 6.49 -21.31
CA LEU A 10 -6.18 6.09 -20.50
C LEU A 10 -5.86 6.05 -19.00
N TYR A 11 -4.65 5.61 -18.64
CA TYR A 11 -4.19 5.57 -17.25
C TYR A 11 -4.05 6.96 -16.62
N GLU A 12 -3.68 7.99 -17.39
CA GLU A 12 -3.54 9.37 -16.90
C GLU A 12 -4.88 9.98 -16.47
N GLN A 13 -5.98 9.45 -17.01
CA GLN A 13 -7.34 9.85 -16.67
C GLN A 13 -7.84 9.16 -15.40
N HIS A 14 -7.17 8.10 -14.95
CA HIS A 14 -7.56 7.32 -13.78
C HIS A 14 -7.25 8.06 -12.48
N THR A 15 -8.08 7.83 -11.45
CA THR A 15 -7.93 8.45 -10.13
C THR A 15 -6.59 8.12 -9.47
N GLN A 16 -6.09 6.90 -9.71
CA GLN A 16 -4.75 6.48 -9.27
C GLN A 16 -3.64 7.37 -9.80
N HIS A 17 -3.63 7.69 -11.09
CA HIS A 17 -2.61 8.57 -11.64
C HIS A 17 -2.78 10.00 -11.14
N ARG A 18 -4.03 10.51 -11.10
CA ARG A 18 -4.31 11.91 -10.79
C ARG A 18 -4.09 12.28 -9.33
N TYR A 19 -4.30 11.35 -8.40
CA TYR A 19 -4.33 11.66 -6.96
C TYR A 19 -3.39 10.81 -6.10
N TRP A 20 -2.80 9.76 -6.65
CA TRP A 20 -2.02 8.78 -5.88
C TRP A 20 -0.63 8.48 -6.47
N LEU A 21 -0.21 9.24 -7.48
CA LEU A 21 1.17 9.30 -7.92
C LEU A 21 1.80 10.60 -7.46
N PHE A 22 2.94 10.48 -6.80
CA PHE A 22 3.68 11.58 -6.21
C PHE A 22 5.13 11.54 -6.67
N SER A 23 5.79 12.69 -6.66
CA SER A 23 7.25 12.71 -6.72
C SER A 23 7.86 12.24 -5.39
N PRO A 24 9.11 11.74 -5.38
CA PRO A 24 9.79 11.36 -4.14
C PRO A 24 9.90 12.50 -3.12
N GLU A 25 10.06 13.73 -3.62
CA GLU A 25 10.13 14.94 -2.79
C GLU A 25 8.79 15.27 -2.14
N GLU A 26 7.70 15.27 -2.91
CA GLU A 26 6.35 15.49 -2.39
C GLU A 26 5.96 14.44 -1.36
N LEU A 27 6.30 13.18 -1.60
CA LEU A 27 5.98 12.08 -0.70
C LEU A 27 6.72 12.21 0.64
N THR A 28 8.01 12.56 0.59
CA THR A 28 8.79 12.85 1.80
C THR A 28 8.23 14.07 2.55
N LEU A 29 7.89 15.13 1.82
CA LEU A 29 7.32 16.34 2.38
C LEU A 29 5.98 16.07 3.08
N MET A 30 5.08 15.30 2.45
CA MET A 30 3.79 14.95 3.03
C MET A 30 3.95 14.15 4.33
N ARG A 31 4.85 13.16 4.34
CA ARG A 31 5.14 12.36 5.53
C ARG A 31 5.66 13.22 6.68
N ASN A 32 6.64 14.07 6.40
CA ASN A 32 7.22 14.96 7.42
C ASN A 32 6.18 15.94 7.96
N LYS A 33 5.42 16.60 7.07
CA LYS A 33 4.38 17.56 7.45
C LYS A 33 3.30 16.91 8.31
N HIS A 34 2.89 15.69 7.98
CA HIS A 34 1.84 15.00 8.73
C HIS A 34 2.34 14.52 10.10
N ASN A 35 3.52 13.93 10.16
CA ASN A 35 4.16 13.51 11.40
C ASN A 35 4.40 14.72 12.34
N GLU A 36 4.87 15.84 11.81
CA GLU A 36 5.06 17.08 12.58
C GLU A 36 3.73 17.63 13.13
N ARG A 37 2.66 17.63 12.33
CA ARG A 37 1.32 18.03 12.80
C ARG A 37 0.83 17.12 13.92
N ALA A 38 1.04 15.81 13.80
CA ALA A 38 0.68 14.85 14.85
C ALA A 38 1.49 15.08 16.14
N HIS A 39 2.81 15.30 16.00
CA HIS A 39 3.71 15.61 17.11
C HIS A 39 3.27 16.87 17.85
N GLN A 40 2.98 17.95 17.13
CA GLN A 40 2.54 19.22 17.73
C GLN A 40 1.23 19.06 18.52
N ARG A 41 0.27 18.29 17.99
CA ARG A 41 -1.00 18.02 18.68
C ARG A 41 -0.78 17.19 19.96
N ILE A 42 0.03 16.13 19.88
CA ILE A 42 0.31 15.25 21.03
C ILE A 42 1.03 16.03 22.12
N LEU A 43 2.05 16.81 21.75
CA LEU A 43 2.79 17.66 22.68
C LEU A 43 1.86 18.68 23.37
N ALA A 44 0.97 19.33 22.62
CA ALA A 44 0.00 20.27 23.19
C ALA A 44 -1.03 19.60 24.11
N ASN A 45 -1.36 18.32 23.89
CA ASN A 45 -2.23 17.55 24.78
C ASN A 45 -1.48 17.19 26.08
N TRP A 46 -0.24 16.69 25.98
CA TRP A 46 0.58 16.38 27.16
C TRP A 46 0.85 17.61 28.01
N GLN A 47 1.16 18.75 27.40
CA GLN A 47 1.34 20.01 28.14
C GLN A 47 0.09 20.40 28.95
N ARG A 48 -1.11 20.16 28.40
CA ARG A 48 -2.38 20.40 29.11
C ARG A 48 -2.56 19.42 30.28
N GLU A 49 -2.26 18.15 30.08
CA GLU A 49 -2.37 17.12 31.12
C GLU A 49 -1.36 17.34 32.26
N TRP A 50 -0.12 17.73 31.94
CA TRP A 50 0.92 18.05 32.91
C TRP A 50 0.61 19.33 33.69
N ALA A 51 -0.01 20.33 33.05
CA ALA A 51 -0.47 21.53 33.76
C ALA A 51 -1.59 21.20 34.77
N SER A 52 -2.35 20.13 34.54
CA SER A 52 -3.42 19.67 35.43
C SER A 52 -2.99 18.67 36.51
N THR A 53 -1.80 18.06 36.41
CA THR A 53 -1.34 16.97 37.29
C THR A 53 0.08 17.24 37.83
N THR A 54 0.25 17.39 39.15
CA THR A 54 1.53 17.76 39.80
C THR A 54 2.62 16.65 39.84
N ALA A 55 2.56 15.61 39.01
CA ALA A 55 3.62 14.61 38.81
C ALA A 55 3.36 13.92 37.46
N THR A 56 4.31 13.58 36.60
CA THR A 56 5.73 13.22 36.74
C THR A 56 6.39 13.67 35.44
N ALA A 57 7.60 14.24 35.48
CA ALA A 57 8.30 14.65 34.26
C ALA A 57 8.48 13.46 33.32
N ALA A 58 7.99 13.58 32.08
CA ALA A 58 8.15 12.57 31.06
C ALA A 58 9.63 12.23 30.86
N THR A 59 9.97 10.96 31.02
CA THR A 59 11.29 10.43 30.63
C THR A 59 11.45 10.52 29.12
N ALA A 60 12.69 10.56 28.63
CA ALA A 60 13.01 10.60 27.20
C ALA A 60 12.41 9.46 26.34
N ALA A 61 11.73 8.49 26.97
CA ALA A 61 10.99 7.40 26.34
C ALA A 61 9.61 7.80 25.78
N ASP A 62 9.03 8.92 26.24
CA ASP A 62 7.72 9.42 25.76
C ASP A 62 7.86 10.33 24.53
N GLN A 63 8.94 10.21 23.75
CA GLN A 63 9.05 10.99 22.52
C GLN A 63 8.13 10.41 21.44
N PRO A 64 7.33 11.25 20.78
CA PRO A 64 6.44 10.79 19.71
C PRO A 64 7.25 10.20 18.56
N ALA A 65 6.70 9.16 17.93
CA ALA A 65 7.42 8.33 16.96
C ALA A 65 8.01 9.17 15.81
N ILE A 66 9.30 8.98 15.55
CA ILE A 66 10.00 9.59 14.42
C ILE A 66 9.41 8.99 13.12
N VAL A 67 9.40 9.77 12.03
CA VAL A 67 8.92 9.33 10.71
C VAL A 67 9.49 7.96 10.30
N SER A 68 10.75 7.66 10.62
CA SER A 68 11.39 6.37 10.35
C SER A 68 10.71 5.20 11.05
N ASP A 69 10.29 5.40 12.30
CA ASP A 69 9.73 4.36 13.16
C ASP A 69 8.30 4.08 12.73
N GLU A 70 7.56 5.15 12.40
CA GLU A 70 6.22 5.05 11.81
C GLU A 70 6.24 4.25 10.51
N LEU A 71 7.19 4.53 9.61
CA LEU A 71 7.34 3.78 8.36
C LEU A 71 7.75 2.33 8.59
N THR A 72 8.61 2.06 9.57
CA THR A 72 9.03 0.69 9.92
C THR A 72 7.86 -0.12 10.45
N LEU A 73 7.04 0.49 11.30
CA LEU A 73 5.83 -0.12 11.83
C LEU A 73 4.81 -0.39 10.72
N CYS A 74 4.57 0.58 9.82
CA CYS A 74 3.71 0.38 8.65
C CYS A 74 4.20 -0.81 7.79
N LYS A 75 5.50 -0.88 7.47
CA LYS A 75 6.09 -1.98 6.68
C LYS A 75 5.86 -3.35 7.34
N TYR A 76 5.98 -3.44 8.67
CA TYR A 76 5.72 -4.68 9.39
C TYR A 76 4.27 -5.15 9.22
N TYR A 77 3.30 -4.24 9.34
CA TYR A 77 1.89 -4.58 9.15
C TYR A 77 1.55 -4.87 7.69
N GLU A 78 2.18 -4.20 6.72
CA GLU A 78 2.03 -4.54 5.29
C GLU A 78 2.46 -5.99 5.00
N GLN A 79 3.55 -6.47 5.58
CA GLN A 79 3.98 -7.87 5.47
C GLN A 79 3.01 -8.83 6.18
N THR A 80 2.42 -8.36 7.28
CA THR A 80 1.40 -9.11 8.02
C THR A 80 0.11 -9.25 7.20
N ILE A 81 -0.28 -8.26 6.38
CA ILE A 81 -1.40 -8.36 5.43
C ILE A 81 -1.18 -9.53 4.49
N GLN A 82 0.00 -9.63 3.88
CA GLN A 82 0.27 -10.73 2.94
C GLN A 82 0.15 -12.11 3.62
N SER A 83 0.65 -12.22 4.85
CA SER A 83 0.52 -13.43 5.66
C SER A 83 -0.94 -13.73 6.02
N ALA A 84 -1.74 -12.70 6.30
CA ALA A 84 -3.17 -12.82 6.55
C ALA A 84 -3.92 -13.27 5.28
N CYS A 85 -3.67 -12.65 4.12
CA CYS A 85 -4.31 -13.02 2.85
C CYS A 85 -4.11 -14.50 2.50
N ARG A 86 -2.91 -15.06 2.76
CA ARG A 86 -2.65 -16.50 2.57
C ARG A 86 -3.55 -17.40 3.41
N ARG A 87 -3.96 -16.96 4.60
CA ARG A 87 -4.88 -17.72 5.47
C ARG A 87 -6.33 -17.69 4.96
N PHE A 88 -6.70 -16.65 4.24
CA PHE A 88 -8.04 -16.49 3.66
C PHE A 88 -8.12 -16.93 2.19
N SER A 89 -7.01 -17.37 1.59
CA SER A 89 -6.91 -17.65 0.16
C SER A 89 -7.36 -16.48 -0.73
N PHE A 90 -7.19 -15.23 -0.26
CA PHE A 90 -7.54 -14.06 -1.06
C PHE A 90 -6.53 -13.86 -2.19
N PRO A 91 -7.01 -13.70 -3.44
CA PRO A 91 -6.12 -13.57 -4.60
C PRO A 91 -5.34 -12.25 -4.60
N GLU A 92 -5.86 -11.18 -3.98
CA GLU A 92 -5.38 -9.82 -4.19
C GLU A 92 -4.94 -9.10 -2.91
N SER A 93 -3.85 -9.59 -2.31
CA SER A 93 -3.19 -8.92 -1.17
C SER A 93 -2.69 -7.50 -1.48
N ALA A 94 -2.45 -7.17 -2.75
CA ALA A 94 -1.92 -5.87 -3.16
C ALA A 94 -2.91 -4.72 -2.94
N THR A 95 -4.20 -4.91 -3.20
CA THR A 95 -5.21 -3.86 -2.98
C THR A 95 -5.27 -3.46 -1.51
N ALA A 96 -5.25 -4.43 -0.59
CA ALA A 96 -5.23 -4.17 0.85
C ALA A 96 -3.97 -3.43 1.31
N VAL A 97 -2.79 -3.84 0.82
CA VAL A 97 -1.51 -3.16 1.13
C VAL A 97 -1.53 -1.72 0.63
N LEU A 98 -2.02 -1.48 -0.59
CA LEU A 98 -2.11 -0.13 -1.13
C LEU A 98 -3.12 0.74 -0.38
N PHE A 99 -4.26 0.20 0.05
CA PHE A 99 -5.19 0.93 0.92
C PHE A 99 -4.51 1.36 2.22
N MET A 100 -3.77 0.47 2.87
CA MET A 100 -3.03 0.82 4.08
C MET A 100 -1.98 1.90 3.82
N LYS A 101 -1.20 1.79 2.74
CA LYS A 101 -0.21 2.83 2.36
C LYS A 101 -0.87 4.18 2.14
N ARG A 102 -1.96 4.20 1.36
CA ARG A 102 -2.71 5.42 1.06
C ARG A 102 -3.32 6.04 2.32
N PHE A 103 -3.80 5.22 3.25
CA PHE A 103 -4.33 5.67 4.53
C PHE A 103 -3.27 6.40 5.37
N TYR A 104 -2.09 5.79 5.53
CA TYR A 104 -0.99 6.36 6.34
C TYR A 104 -0.19 7.48 5.66
N LEU A 105 -0.54 7.89 4.44
CA LEU A 105 -0.04 9.14 3.87
C LEU A 105 -0.73 10.37 4.45
N PHE A 106 -1.98 10.23 4.87
CA PHE A 106 -2.81 11.34 5.38
C PHE A 106 -3.19 11.18 6.86
N ASN A 107 -2.92 10.02 7.44
CA ASN A 107 -3.20 9.68 8.83
C ASN A 107 -1.94 9.16 9.50
N THR A 108 -1.89 9.25 10.82
CA THR A 108 -0.74 8.77 11.60
C THR A 108 -1.10 7.52 12.39
N VAL A 109 -0.08 6.68 12.58
CA VAL A 109 -0.15 5.49 13.43
C VAL A 109 -0.40 5.83 14.90
N MET A 110 -0.11 7.08 15.30
CA MET A 110 -0.37 7.58 16.66
C MET A 110 -1.87 7.79 16.94
N ASP A 111 -2.67 8.08 15.91
CA ASP A 111 -4.12 8.28 16.03
C ASP A 111 -4.88 6.98 15.78
N TYR A 112 -4.43 6.21 14.79
CA TYR A 112 -5.12 5.04 14.30
C TYR A 112 -4.23 3.81 14.48
N PRO A 113 -4.64 2.84 15.33
CA PRO A 113 -3.83 1.66 15.55
C PRO A 113 -3.72 0.82 14.27
N PRO A 114 -2.51 0.45 13.86
CA PRO A 114 -2.26 -0.20 12.57
C PRO A 114 -2.83 -1.59 12.48
N LYS A 115 -2.98 -2.29 13.61
CA LYS A 115 -3.68 -3.57 13.68
C LYS A 115 -5.12 -3.46 13.15
N TYR A 116 -5.89 -2.46 13.56
CA TYR A 116 -7.29 -2.33 13.14
C TYR A 116 -7.40 -1.83 11.72
N ILE A 117 -6.60 -0.82 11.33
CA ILE A 117 -6.56 -0.32 9.95
C ILE A 117 -6.19 -1.42 8.97
N MET A 118 -5.19 -2.24 9.31
CA MET A 118 -4.79 -3.40 8.48
C MET A 118 -5.97 -4.33 8.20
N LEU A 119 -6.74 -4.68 9.23
CA LEU A 119 -7.90 -5.58 9.13
C LEU A 119 -9.04 -4.93 8.35
N THR A 120 -9.31 -3.66 8.59
CA THR A 120 -10.32 -2.91 7.85
C THR A 120 -9.95 -2.76 6.37
N CYS A 121 -8.68 -2.48 6.04
CA CYS A 121 -8.20 -2.44 4.66
C CYS A 121 -8.31 -3.79 3.97
N LEU A 122 -8.03 -4.89 4.67
CA LEU A 122 -8.19 -6.24 4.13
C LEU A 122 -9.67 -6.58 3.86
N TYR A 123 -10.55 -6.22 4.80
CA TYR A 123 -11.99 -6.40 4.65
C TYR A 123 -12.59 -5.53 3.54
N LEU A 124 -12.11 -4.29 3.41
CA LEU A 124 -12.53 -3.39 2.33
C LEU A 124 -12.05 -3.89 0.97
N ALA A 125 -10.80 -4.38 0.88
CA ALA A 125 -10.26 -4.95 -0.35
C ALA A 125 -11.05 -6.18 -0.81
N SER A 126 -11.49 -7.02 0.13
CA SER A 126 -12.30 -8.20 -0.21
C SER A 126 -13.67 -7.80 -0.80
N LYS A 127 -14.28 -6.72 -0.29
CA LYS A 127 -15.50 -6.14 -0.87
C LYS A 127 -15.28 -5.57 -2.27
N THR A 128 -14.15 -4.88 -2.50
CA THR A 128 -13.89 -4.19 -3.79
C THR A 128 -13.50 -5.17 -4.90
N GLU A 129 -12.77 -6.24 -4.57
CA GLU A 129 -12.32 -7.26 -5.54
C GLU A 129 -13.33 -8.41 -5.73
N GLY A 130 -14.57 -8.26 -5.23
CA GLY A 130 -15.64 -9.24 -5.42
C GLY A 130 -15.48 -10.55 -4.62
N CYS A 131 -14.54 -10.61 -3.68
CA CYS A 131 -14.35 -11.74 -2.77
C CYS A 131 -15.06 -11.46 -1.44
N PHE A 132 -16.39 -11.47 -1.45
CA PHE A 132 -17.17 -11.13 -0.26
C PHE A 132 -16.99 -12.17 0.85
N LEU A 133 -16.61 -11.70 2.05
CA LEU A 133 -16.54 -12.50 3.25
C LEU A 133 -17.43 -11.85 4.32
N PRO A 134 -18.33 -12.61 4.98
CA PRO A 134 -19.13 -12.07 6.07
C PRO A 134 -18.24 -11.65 7.23
N ILE A 135 -18.60 -10.55 7.90
CA ILE A 135 -17.74 -9.93 8.92
C ILE A 135 -17.49 -10.87 10.12
N ASP A 136 -18.48 -11.68 10.49
CA ASP A 136 -18.36 -12.62 11.61
C ASP A 136 -17.33 -13.73 11.33
N GLU A 137 -17.27 -14.22 10.09
CA GLU A 137 -16.25 -15.20 9.67
C GLU A 137 -14.87 -14.56 9.55
N PHE A 138 -14.81 -13.29 9.17
CA PHE A 138 -13.55 -12.54 9.13
C PHE A 138 -12.98 -12.36 10.54
N VAL A 139 -13.80 -11.89 11.47
CA VAL A 139 -13.41 -11.64 12.87
C VAL A 139 -13.07 -12.95 13.59
N GLY A 140 -13.81 -14.04 13.32
CA GLY A 140 -13.58 -15.34 13.96
C GLY A 140 -12.19 -15.94 13.75
N LYS A 141 -11.43 -15.46 12.74
CA LYS A 141 -10.05 -15.92 12.48
C LYS A 141 -8.98 -15.08 13.19
N PHE A 142 -9.35 -13.98 13.85
CA PHE A 142 -8.43 -13.11 14.57
C PHE A 142 -8.75 -13.08 16.07
N SER A 143 -7.72 -13.21 16.91
CA SER A 143 -7.87 -13.05 18.34
C SER A 143 -7.94 -11.56 18.74
N ASN A 144 -8.83 -11.25 19.68
CA ASN A 144 -8.99 -9.92 20.30
C ASN A 144 -9.40 -8.82 19.30
N VAL A 145 -10.32 -9.14 18.38
CA VAL A 145 -10.94 -8.18 17.47
C VAL A 145 -12.45 -8.35 17.57
N THR A 146 -13.17 -7.24 17.68
CA THR A 146 -14.64 -7.22 17.68
C THR A 146 -15.12 -6.64 16.35
N THR A 147 -16.27 -7.11 15.86
CA THR A 147 -16.96 -6.59 14.67
C THR A 147 -17.07 -5.05 14.68
N GLN A 148 -17.43 -4.48 15.84
CA GLN A 148 -17.57 -3.04 16.03
C GLN A 148 -16.30 -2.25 15.67
N ASN A 149 -15.12 -2.73 16.08
CA ASN A 149 -13.86 -2.05 15.83
C ASN A 149 -13.58 -1.91 14.32
N ILE A 150 -13.95 -2.92 13.52
CA ILE A 150 -13.77 -2.89 12.07
C ILE A 150 -14.78 -1.95 11.43
N THR A 151 -16.05 -2.05 11.83
CA THR A 151 -17.15 -1.24 11.28
C THR A 151 -16.97 0.25 11.58
N GLU A 152 -16.53 0.63 12.77
CA GLU A 152 -16.27 2.04 13.12
C GLU A 152 -15.13 2.65 12.29
N MET A 153 -14.09 1.85 12.02
CA MET A 153 -12.95 2.31 11.21
C MET A 153 -13.23 2.27 9.70
N GLU A 154 -14.22 1.49 9.24
CA GLU A 154 -14.51 1.29 7.82
C GLU A 154 -14.78 2.61 7.09
N MET A 155 -15.65 3.46 7.65
CA MET A 155 -15.97 4.75 7.03
C MET A 155 -14.75 5.69 7.05
N THR A 156 -14.02 5.72 8.16
CA THR A 156 -12.81 6.54 8.31
C THR A 156 -11.75 6.19 7.27
N VAL A 157 -11.57 4.89 6.99
CA VAL A 157 -10.66 4.41 5.93
C VAL A 157 -11.17 4.84 4.56
N CYS A 158 -12.47 4.70 4.29
CA CYS A 158 -13.06 5.10 3.01
C CYS A 158 -12.89 6.60 2.71
N GLU A 159 -13.13 7.45 3.71
CA GLU A 159 -12.93 8.90 3.61
C GLU A 159 -11.47 9.26 3.37
N SER A 160 -10.55 8.62 4.08
CA SER A 160 -9.10 8.81 3.92
C SER A 160 -8.61 8.39 2.52
N LEU A 161 -9.21 7.35 1.96
CA LEU A 161 -8.98 6.91 0.58
C LEU A 161 -9.69 7.78 -0.47
N LYS A 162 -10.45 8.81 -0.05
CA LYS A 162 -11.25 9.66 -0.93
C LYS A 162 -12.19 8.85 -1.84
N PHE A 163 -12.64 7.69 -1.36
CA PHE A 163 -13.46 6.73 -2.11
C PHE A 163 -12.82 6.23 -3.43
N HIS A 164 -11.48 6.32 -3.55
CA HIS A 164 -10.74 5.81 -4.71
C HIS A 164 -10.39 4.31 -4.54
N PHE A 165 -11.40 3.46 -4.69
CA PHE A 165 -11.27 2.01 -4.45
C PHE A 165 -10.63 1.25 -5.61
N THR A 166 -10.72 1.75 -6.84
CA THR A 166 -10.14 1.07 -8.01
C THR A 166 -8.62 1.20 -7.98
N ILE A 167 -7.94 0.05 -7.95
CA ILE A 167 -6.48 -0.04 -7.94
C ILE A 167 -6.03 -0.86 -9.16
N HIS A 168 -5.18 -0.25 -9.98
CA HIS A 168 -4.45 -0.97 -11.02
C HIS A 168 -3.20 -1.58 -10.40
N GLN A 169 -3.22 -2.91 -10.28
CA GLN A 169 -2.10 -3.68 -9.76
C GLN A 169 -1.08 -4.03 -10.86
N PRO A 170 0.21 -4.13 -10.50
CA PRO A 170 1.28 -4.54 -11.42
C PRO A 170 1.19 -6.00 -11.91
N TYR A 171 0.41 -6.88 -11.28
CA TYR A 171 0.26 -8.27 -11.74
C TYR A 171 -0.40 -8.41 -13.11
N ARG A 172 -1.37 -7.54 -13.41
CA ARG A 172 -2.09 -7.56 -14.70
C ARG A 172 -1.19 -7.19 -15.89
N PRO A 173 -0.43 -6.07 -15.87
CA PRO A 173 0.53 -5.78 -16.93
C PRO A 173 1.66 -6.80 -16.99
N LEU A 174 2.08 -7.37 -15.85
CA LEU A 174 3.07 -8.46 -15.84
C LEU A 174 2.59 -9.67 -16.65
N TYR A 175 1.34 -10.08 -16.47
CA TYR A 175 0.74 -11.15 -17.27
C TYR A 175 0.59 -10.77 -18.75
N GLY A 176 0.31 -9.50 -19.04
CA GLY A 176 0.32 -8.97 -20.42
C GLY A 176 1.68 -9.14 -21.09
N PHE A 177 2.77 -8.74 -20.43
CA PHE A 177 4.13 -8.92 -20.95
C PHE A 177 4.48 -10.39 -21.16
N PHE A 178 4.05 -11.26 -20.25
CA PHE A 178 4.20 -12.70 -20.43
C PHE A 178 3.52 -13.19 -21.71
N LEU A 179 2.30 -12.75 -22.01
CA LEU A 179 1.58 -13.14 -23.24
C LEU A 179 2.24 -12.57 -24.51
N ASP A 180 2.73 -11.34 -24.47
CA ASP A 180 3.40 -10.72 -25.61
C ASP A 180 4.71 -11.42 -25.96
N LEU A 181 5.49 -11.81 -24.94
CA LEU A 181 6.75 -12.55 -25.12
C LEU A 181 6.57 -14.00 -25.57
N GLN A 182 5.37 -14.57 -25.47
CA GLN A 182 5.11 -15.87 -26.12
C GLN A 182 5.19 -15.76 -27.64
N ARG A 183 4.96 -14.57 -28.20
CA ARG A 183 4.99 -14.34 -29.65
C ARG A 183 6.41 -14.17 -30.20
N THR A 184 7.39 -13.86 -29.35
CA THR A 184 8.79 -13.63 -29.76
C THR A 184 9.61 -14.92 -29.91
N GLY A 185 9.01 -16.10 -29.70
CA GLY A 185 9.64 -17.40 -29.96
C GLY A 185 10.59 -17.90 -28.86
N THR A 186 10.55 -17.31 -27.66
CA THR A 186 11.33 -17.76 -26.50
C THR A 186 10.83 -19.10 -25.96
N THR A 187 11.71 -19.93 -25.41
CA THR A 187 11.34 -21.21 -24.79
C THR A 187 10.32 -21.00 -23.66
N MET A 188 9.17 -21.67 -23.77
CA MET A 188 8.04 -21.50 -22.85
C MET A 188 8.39 -21.78 -21.38
N ASP A 189 9.27 -22.74 -21.11
CA ASP A 189 9.66 -23.09 -19.74
C ASP A 189 10.52 -21.99 -19.09
N LEU A 190 11.42 -21.38 -19.86
CA LEU A 190 12.21 -20.24 -19.42
C LEU A 190 11.32 -19.01 -19.18
N LEU A 191 10.30 -18.83 -20.02
CA LEU A 191 9.36 -17.73 -19.88
C LEU A 191 8.49 -17.88 -18.62
N LYS A 192 8.00 -19.10 -18.33
CA LYS A 192 7.24 -19.41 -17.11
C LYS A 192 8.07 -19.18 -15.85
N THR A 193 9.29 -19.70 -15.82
CA THR A 193 10.20 -19.52 -14.67
C THR A 193 10.53 -18.04 -14.45
N THR A 194 10.74 -17.28 -15.52
CA THR A 194 10.96 -15.82 -15.43
C THR A 194 9.71 -15.10 -14.92
N TYR A 195 8.52 -15.46 -15.39
CA TYR A 195 7.26 -14.88 -14.91
C TYR A 195 7.04 -15.14 -13.41
N GLU A 196 7.29 -16.36 -12.92
CA GLU A 196 7.16 -16.68 -11.50
C GLU A 196 8.14 -15.87 -10.63
N ARG A 197 9.36 -15.64 -11.11
CA ARG A 197 10.35 -14.78 -10.43
C ARG A 197 9.92 -13.31 -10.47
N ALA A 198 9.45 -12.84 -11.61
CA ALA A 198 8.96 -11.47 -11.75
C ALA A 198 7.74 -11.21 -10.85
N ALA A 199 6.85 -12.19 -10.69
CA ALA A 199 5.72 -12.10 -9.76
C ALA A 199 6.19 -11.95 -8.29
N LYS A 200 7.28 -12.64 -7.89
CA LYS A 200 7.90 -12.46 -6.57
C LYS A 200 8.53 -11.06 -6.40
N TRP A 201 9.16 -10.54 -7.44
CA TRP A 201 9.68 -9.16 -7.46
C TRP A 201 8.55 -8.13 -7.35
N VAL A 202 7.45 -8.35 -8.06
CA VAL A 202 6.23 -7.53 -7.92
C VAL A 202 5.70 -7.57 -6.49
N CYS A 203 5.56 -8.75 -5.88
CA CYS A 203 5.17 -8.87 -4.47
C CYS A 203 6.09 -8.07 -3.54
N THR A 204 7.40 -8.10 -3.79
CA THR A 204 8.40 -7.38 -2.99
C THR A 204 8.31 -5.87 -3.20
N SER A 205 8.01 -5.43 -4.43
CA SER A 205 7.83 -4.02 -4.76
C SER A 205 6.67 -3.37 -4.00
N LEU A 206 5.65 -4.16 -3.60
CA LEU A 206 4.52 -3.67 -2.81
C LEU A 206 4.94 -3.16 -1.43
N TYR A 207 6.08 -3.60 -0.88
CA TYR A 207 6.61 -3.11 0.40
C TYR A 207 7.44 -1.83 0.27
N THR A 208 7.65 -1.38 -0.97
CA THR A 208 8.37 -0.15 -1.28
C THR A 208 7.38 0.94 -1.69
N ASP A 209 7.89 2.17 -1.87
CA ASP A 209 7.08 3.30 -2.34
C ASP A 209 6.86 3.27 -3.86
N ALA A 210 7.34 2.24 -4.58
CA ALA A 210 7.23 2.13 -6.03
C ALA A 210 5.79 2.30 -6.55
N CYS A 211 4.80 1.78 -5.83
CA CYS A 211 3.38 1.88 -6.20
C CYS A 211 2.79 3.30 -6.08
N LEU A 212 3.48 4.21 -5.40
CA LEU A 212 3.11 5.62 -5.25
C LEU A 212 3.94 6.55 -6.14
N LEU A 213 5.02 6.03 -6.73
CA LEU A 213 5.96 6.81 -7.55
C LEU A 213 5.81 6.51 -9.05
N TYR A 214 5.53 5.26 -9.40
CA TYR A 214 5.58 4.78 -10.78
C TYR A 214 4.26 4.12 -11.21
N GLN A 215 4.03 4.11 -12.52
CA GLN A 215 2.86 3.46 -13.09
C GLN A 215 2.99 1.92 -12.97
N PRO A 216 1.88 1.18 -12.85
CA PRO A 216 1.90 -0.28 -12.69
C PRO A 216 2.64 -1.01 -13.82
N SER A 217 2.56 -0.51 -15.05
CA SER A 217 3.30 -1.02 -16.20
C SER A 217 4.81 -0.87 -16.06
N GLN A 218 5.28 0.27 -15.53
CA GLN A 218 6.69 0.53 -15.27
C GLN A 218 7.22 -0.36 -14.16
N VAL A 219 6.46 -0.53 -13.08
CA VAL A 219 6.81 -1.44 -11.98
C VAL A 219 6.87 -2.90 -12.46
N ALA A 220 5.89 -3.33 -13.27
CA ALA A 220 5.88 -4.66 -13.85
C ALA A 220 7.06 -4.89 -14.81
N LEU A 221 7.42 -3.91 -15.63
CA LEU A 221 8.55 -3.99 -16.54
C LEU A 221 9.89 -4.04 -15.78
N ALA A 222 10.03 -3.25 -14.72
CA ALA A 222 11.21 -3.28 -13.85
C ALA A 222 11.36 -4.66 -13.18
N ALA A 223 10.26 -5.23 -12.66
CA ALA A 223 10.26 -6.56 -12.08
C ALA A 223 10.60 -7.65 -13.11
N TRP A 224 10.11 -7.50 -14.34
CA TRP A 224 10.44 -8.42 -15.44
C TRP A 224 11.93 -8.35 -15.80
N ARG A 225 12.48 -7.14 -15.92
CA ARG A 225 13.91 -6.95 -16.21
C ARG A 225 14.79 -7.59 -15.14
N LEU A 226 14.49 -7.36 -13.85
CA LEU A 226 15.23 -7.99 -12.75
C LEU A 226 15.15 -9.52 -12.82
N ALA A 227 13.97 -10.07 -13.10
CA ALA A 227 13.82 -11.52 -13.26
C ALA A 227 14.59 -12.06 -14.48
N ALA A 228 14.62 -11.32 -15.59
CA ALA A 228 15.31 -11.67 -16.81
C ALA A 228 16.83 -11.66 -16.63
N GLU A 229 17.38 -10.69 -15.90
CA GLU A 229 18.81 -10.65 -15.53
C GLU A 229 19.20 -11.88 -14.71
N GLU A 230 18.31 -12.38 -13.85
CA GLU A 230 18.56 -13.59 -13.06
C GLU A 230 18.37 -14.92 -13.80
N THR A 231 17.56 -14.94 -14.87
CA THR A 231 17.35 -16.14 -15.71
C THR A 231 18.24 -16.15 -16.96
N GLY A 232 18.95 -15.06 -17.23
CA GLY A 232 19.84 -14.93 -18.38
C GLY A 232 19.11 -14.63 -19.69
N ILE A 233 17.88 -14.12 -19.65
CA ILE A 233 17.18 -13.63 -20.85
C ILE A 233 17.74 -12.25 -21.18
N ASP A 234 18.45 -12.13 -22.30
CA ASP A 234 18.93 -10.85 -22.81
C ASP A 234 17.76 -10.03 -23.36
N MET A 235 17.27 -9.08 -22.57
CA MET A 235 16.18 -8.15 -22.92
C MET A 235 16.69 -6.93 -23.72
N ALA A 236 17.98 -6.87 -24.07
CA ALA A 236 18.59 -5.75 -24.79
C ALA A 236 18.58 -5.89 -26.32
N ARG A 237 17.95 -6.95 -26.85
CA ARG A 237 17.80 -7.19 -28.30
C ARG A 237 16.38 -7.03 -28.79
#